data_AF-A0A0D8ZRQ7-F1
#
_entry.id   AF-A0A0D8ZRQ7-F1
#
_cell.length_a   1.000
_cell.length_b   1.000
_cell.length_c   1.000
_cell.angle_alpha   90.00
_cell.angle_beta   90.00
_cell.angle_gamma   90.00
#
_symmetry.space_group_name_H-M   'P 1'
#
loop_
_entity.id
_entity.type
_entity.pdbx_description
1 polymer ?
#
loop_
_entity_poly.entity_id
_entity_poly.type
_entity_poly.pdbx_seq_one_letter_code
_entity_poly.pdbx_strand_id
1 'polypeptide(L)'
;MTHEEESQYETQLAELELQAGGVFAVPTPNGHKKRWQRKQELVRQKIAAASDPHEKQQLERHLDELKRQELLLAEKLIALNTNARLTYNQQ
;
A
#
# COMPACT_ATOMS: atom_id res chain seq x y z
N MET A 1 -13.50 -17.52 -7.38
CA MET A 1 -12.46 -17.53 -6.35
C MET A 1 -13.15 -17.48 -5.01
N THR A 2 -13.03 -18.55 -4.23
CA THR A 2 -13.48 -18.59 -2.85
C THR A 2 -12.47 -17.87 -1.95
N HIS A 3 -12.89 -17.50 -0.74
CA HIS A 3 -12.04 -16.80 0.23
C HIS A 3 -10.76 -17.58 0.60
N GLU A 4 -10.80 -18.92 0.51
CA GLU A 4 -9.64 -19.80 0.74
C GLU A 4 -8.65 -19.78 -0.42
N GLU A 5 -9.13 -19.75 -1.66
CA GLU A 5 -8.25 -19.69 -2.85
C GLU A 5 -7.46 -18.38 -2.90
N GLU A 6 -8.09 -17.26 -2.52
CA GLU A 6 -7.39 -15.97 -2.38
C GLU A 6 -6.31 -16.01 -1.31
N SER A 7 -6.61 -16.61 -0.15
CA SER A 7 -5.65 -16.70 0.96
C SER A 7 -4.43 -17.56 0.62
N GLN A 8 -4.65 -18.68 -0.08
CA GLN A 8 -3.56 -19.53 -0.55
C GLN A 8 -2.71 -18.83 -1.61
N TYR A 9 -3.34 -18.13 -2.55
CA TYR A 9 -2.65 -17.36 -3.58
C TYR A 9 -1.80 -16.23 -3.00
N GLU A 10 -2.32 -15.50 -2.01
CA GLU A 10 -1.58 -14.45 -1.31
C GLU A 10 -0.41 -14.99 -0.48
N THR A 11 -0.55 -16.19 0.09
CA THR A 11 0.52 -16.85 0.86
C THR A 11 1.65 -17.30 -0.06
N GLN A 12 1.31 -17.92 -1.20
CA GLN A 12 2.29 -18.31 -2.22
C GLN A 12 3.03 -17.10 -2.80
N LEU A 13 2.32 -15.99 -3.04
CA LEU A 13 2.94 -14.73 -3.45
C LEU A 13 3.92 -14.19 -2.41
N ALA A 14 3.58 -14.24 -1.12
CA ALA A 14 4.47 -13.79 -0.06
C ALA A 14 5.75 -14.65 0.06
N GLU A 15 5.63 -15.96 -0.11
CA GLU A 15 6.78 -16.88 -0.13
C GLU A 15 7.69 -16.63 -1.33
N LEU A 16 7.12 -16.38 -2.51
CA LEU A 16 7.86 -16.02 -3.72
C LEU A 16 8.55 -14.66 -3.59
N GLU A 17 7.89 -13.67 -2.96
CA GLU A 17 8.49 -12.36 -2.65
C GLU A 17 9.71 -12.53 -1.72
N LEU A 18 9.61 -13.37 -0.70
CA LEU A 18 10.72 -13.66 0.23
C LEU A 18 11.88 -14.35 -0.49
N GLN A 19 11.59 -15.36 -1.31
CA GLN A 19 12.62 -16.11 -2.06
C GLN A 19 13.37 -15.23 -3.07
N ALA A 20 12.70 -14.23 -3.64
CA ALA A 20 13.31 -13.33 -4.61
C ALA A 20 13.97 -12.08 -4.00
N GLY A 21 14.25 -12.09 -2.69
CA GLY A 21 14.87 -10.96 -2.00
C GLY A 21 14.01 -9.69 -1.97
N GLY A 22 12.68 -9.86 -2.05
CA GLY A 22 11.71 -8.76 -2.04
C GLY A 22 11.42 -8.11 -3.40
N VAL A 23 11.93 -8.68 -4.51
CA VAL A 23 11.88 -8.03 -5.84
C VAL A 23 10.69 -8.46 -6.71
N PHE A 24 9.99 -9.56 -6.40
CA PHE A 24 8.79 -9.96 -7.16
C PHE A 24 7.52 -9.27 -6.67
N ALA A 25 7.45 -7.95 -6.85
CA ALA A 25 6.20 -7.22 -6.71
C ALA A 25 5.46 -7.24 -8.05
N VAL A 26 4.65 -8.27 -8.33
CA VAL A 26 3.46 -7.99 -9.14
C VAL A 26 2.60 -7.11 -8.23
N PRO A 27 2.41 -5.81 -8.54
CA PRO A 27 1.68 -4.92 -7.66
C PRO A 27 0.19 -5.26 -7.75
N THR A 28 -0.25 -6.23 -6.95
CA THR A 28 -1.67 -6.52 -6.81
C THR A 28 -2.30 -5.47 -5.88
N PRO A 29 -3.57 -5.09 -6.11
CA PRO A 29 -4.27 -4.16 -5.21
C PRO A 29 -4.29 -4.64 -3.75
N ASN A 30 -4.47 -5.95 -3.53
CA ASN A 30 -4.49 -6.53 -2.19
C ASN A 30 -3.09 -6.55 -1.54
N GLY A 31 -2.05 -6.90 -2.29
CA GLY A 31 -0.66 -6.85 -1.81
C GLY A 31 -0.24 -5.42 -1.44
N HIS A 32 -0.65 -4.45 -2.26
CA HIS A 32 -0.49 -3.03 -1.95
C HIS A 32 -1.18 -2.66 -0.63
N LYS A 33 -2.47 -3.00 -0.48
CA LYS A 33 -3.27 -2.70 0.73
C LYS A 33 -2.64 -3.28 1.99
N LYS A 34 -2.17 -4.54 1.96
CA LYS A 34 -1.51 -5.18 3.11
C LYS A 34 -0.19 -4.51 3.47
N ARG A 35 0.66 -4.23 2.48
CA ARG A 35 1.93 -3.50 2.68
C ARG A 35 1.68 -2.11 3.25
N TRP A 36 0.65 -1.44 2.76
CA TRP A 36 0.22 -0.13 3.23
C TRP A 36 -0.20 -0.15 4.70
N GLN A 37 -1.09 -1.09 5.07
CA GLN A 37 -1.53 -1.27 6.45
C GLN A 37 -0.37 -1.55 7.39
N ARG A 38 0.55 -2.46 7.00
CA ARG A 38 1.75 -2.77 7.79
C ARG A 38 2.64 -1.54 7.99
N LYS A 39 2.82 -0.72 6.95
CA LYS A 39 3.60 0.52 7.05
C LYS A 39 2.98 1.52 8.03
N GLN A 40 1.66 1.70 7.98
CA GLN A 40 0.95 2.56 8.93
C GLN A 40 1.04 2.03 10.37
N GLU A 41 0.90 0.72 10.55
CA GLU A 41 0.99 0.08 11.87
C GLU A 41 2.37 0.24 12.49
N LEU A 42 3.45 0.05 11.72
CA LEU A 42 4.81 0.29 12.20
C LEU A 42 5.03 1.72 12.68
N VAL A 43 4.50 2.72 11.97
CA VAL A 43 4.60 4.12 12.39
C VAL A 43 3.78 4.37 13.66
N ARG A 44 2.57 3.79 13.78
CA ARG A 44 1.75 3.89 15.00
C ARG A 44 2.43 3.26 16.21
N GLN A 45 3.08 2.10 16.03
CA GLN A 45 3.85 1.47 17.10
C GLN A 45 5.02 2.35 17.54
N LYS A 46 5.73 2.99 16.60
CA LYS A 46 6.78 3.96 16.92
C LYS A 46 6.23 5.18 17.67
N ILE A 47 5.07 5.71 17.29
CA ILE A 47 4.41 6.82 18.02
C ILE A 47 4.09 6.38 19.46
N ALA A 48 3.54 5.18 19.63
CA ALA A 48 3.20 4.65 20.96
C ALA A 48 4.45 4.46 21.84
N ALA A 49 5.55 4.01 21.27
CA ALA A 49 6.81 3.77 21.96
C ALA A 49 7.64 5.05 22.22
N ALA A 50 7.44 6.10 21.43
CA ALA A 50 8.20 7.34 21.55
C ALA A 50 7.91 8.06 22.87
N SER A 51 8.97 8.35 23.62
CA SER A 51 8.87 9.06 24.91
C SER A 51 9.08 10.57 24.74
N ASP A 52 9.80 10.99 23.70
CA ASP A 52 10.00 12.40 23.36
C ASP A 52 8.75 12.97 22.64
N PRO A 53 8.14 14.05 23.16
CA PRO A 53 7.03 14.72 22.49
C PRO A 53 7.35 15.24 21.09
N HIS A 54 8.61 15.66 20.84
CA HIS A 54 9.00 16.17 19.53
C HIS A 54 9.12 15.03 18.50
N GLU A 55 9.75 13.92 18.88
CA GLU A 55 9.76 12.67 18.09
C GLU A 55 8.34 12.17 17.78
N LYS A 56 7.44 12.15 18.77
CA LYS A 56 6.02 11.80 18.56
C LYS A 56 5.38 12.67 17.49
N GLN A 57 5.56 13.99 17.60
CA GLN A 57 4.98 14.92 16.63
C GLN A 57 5.55 14.72 15.22
N GLN A 58 6.83 14.39 15.08
CA GLN A 58 7.43 14.07 13.78
C GLN A 58 6.85 12.78 13.18
N LEU A 59 6.67 11.75 14.01
CA LEU A 59 6.10 10.47 13.58
C LEU A 59 4.61 10.61 13.21
N GLU A 60 3.85 11.44 13.91
CA GLU A 60 2.46 11.79 13.57
C GLU A 60 2.38 12.50 12.21
N ARG A 61 3.23 13.52 11.99
CA ARG A 61 3.33 14.17 10.66
C ARG A 61 3.70 13.19 9.57
N HIS A 62 4.61 12.25 9.86
CA HIS A 62 5.01 11.22 8.91
C HIS A 62 3.84 10.30 8.56
N LEU A 63 3.02 9.91 9.54
CA LEU A 63 1.82 9.09 9.31
C LEU A 63 0.79 9.81 8.41
N ASP A 64 0.63 11.12 8.59
CA ASP A 64 -0.30 11.90 7.77
C ASP A 64 0.22 12.13 6.35
N GLU A 65 1.52 12.38 6.18
CA GLU A 65 2.15 12.47 4.86
C GLU A 65 1.99 11.15 4.09
N LEU A 66 2.16 10.01 4.77
CA LEU A 66 1.87 8.70 4.19
C LEU A 66 0.43 8.62 3.67
N LYS A 67 -0.58 8.95 4.50
CA LYS A 67 -1.99 8.94 4.06
C LYS A 67 -2.23 9.84 2.84
N ARG A 68 -1.60 11.02 2.81
CA ARG A 68 -1.73 11.96 1.70
C ARG A 68 -1.14 11.38 0.40
N GLN A 69 0.03 10.77 0.48
CA GLN A 69 0.66 10.13 -0.68
C GLN A 69 -0.19 9.01 -1.25
N GLU A 70 -0.83 8.21 -0.39
CA GLU A 70 -1.75 7.16 -0.81
C GLU A 70 -2.98 7.71 -1.54
N LEU A 71 -3.58 8.79 -1.00
CA LEU A 71 -4.72 9.44 -1.64
C LEU A 71 -4.34 10.00 -3.02
N LEU A 72 -3.20 10.68 -3.12
CA LEU A 72 -2.69 11.23 -4.38
C LEU A 72 -2.42 10.13 -5.42
N LEU A 73 -1.92 8.97 -4.98
CA LEU A 73 -1.73 7.82 -5.87
C LEU A 73 -3.08 7.29 -6.37
N ALA A 74 -4.07 7.14 -5.48
CA ALA A 74 -5.41 6.71 -5.85
C ALA A 74 -6.06 7.67 -6.86
N GLU A 75 -5.97 8.98 -6.64
CA GLU A 75 -6.48 10.01 -7.57
C GLU A 75 -5.81 9.91 -8.96
N LYS A 76 -4.49 9.74 -9.01
CA LYS A 76 -3.75 9.55 -10.27
C LYS A 76 -4.18 8.30 -11.02
N LEU A 77 -4.40 7.19 -10.31
CA LEU A 77 -4.87 5.95 -10.92
C LEU A 77 -6.29 6.08 -11.50
N ILE A 78 -7.18 6.79 -10.81
CA ILE A 78 -8.54 7.10 -11.29
C ILE A 78 -8.46 7.98 -12.56
N ALA A 79 -7.62 9.01 -12.55
CA ALA A 79 -7.43 9.90 -13.69
C ALA A 79 -6.89 9.17 -14.93
N LEU A 80 -5.89 8.29 -14.73
CA LEU A 80 -5.33 7.47 -15.81
C LEU A 80 -6.38 6.53 -16.44
N ASN A 81 -7.20 5.87 -15.61
CA ASN A 81 -8.25 4.96 -16.09
C ASN A 81 -9.37 5.71 -16.84
N THR A 82 -9.75 6.89 -16.35
CA THR A 82 -10.74 7.75 -17.01
C THR A 82 -10.24 8.21 -18.38
N ASN A 83 -9.00 8.66 -18.48
CA ASN A 83 -8.40 9.09 -19.74
C ASN A 83 -8.25 7.93 -20.74
N ALA A 84 -7.86 6.74 -20.29
CA ALA A 84 -7.75 5.54 -21.14
C ALA A 84 -9.12 5.11 -21.73
N ARG A 85 -10.21 5.28 -20.98
CA ARG A 85 -11.58 5.03 -21.48
C ARG A 85 -12.04 6.06 -22.50
N LEU A 86 -11.62 7.32 -22.37
CA LEU A 86 -11.99 8.38 -23.32
C LEU A 86 -11.27 8.22 -24.66
N THR A 87 -10.00 7.79 -24.67
CA THR A 87 -9.27 7.51 -25.91
C THR A 87 -9.77 6.28 -26.65
N TYR A 88 -10.22 5.23 -25.94
CA TYR A 88 -10.76 4.02 -26.58
C TYR A 88 -12.13 4.24 -27.24
N ASN A 89 -12.98 5.12 -26.70
CA ASN A 89 -14.31 5.41 -27.27
C ASN A 89 -14.29 6.43 -28.44
N GLN A 90 -13.11 6.91 -28.85
CA GLN A 90 -12.95 7.80 -30.00
C GLN A 90 -12.25 7.13 -31.20
N GLN A 91 -12.06 5.81 -31.17
CA GLN A 91 -11.61 4.98 -32.30
C GLN A 91 -12.77 4.14 -32.83
#